data_AF-A0A7K1UYJ2-F1
#
_entry.id   AF-A0A7K1UYJ2-F1
#
_cell.length_a   1.000
_cell.length_b   1.000
_cell.length_c   1.000
_cell.angle_alpha   90.00
_cell.angle_beta   90.00
_cell.angle_gamma   90.00
#
_symmetry.space_group_name_H-M   'P 1'
#
loop_
_entity.id
_entity.type
_entity.pdbx_description
1 polymer ?
#
loop_
_entity_poly.entity_id
_entity_poly.type
_entity_poly.pdbx_seq_one_letter_code
_entity_poly.pdbx_strand_id
1 'polypeptide(L)'
;MSMHHGIGLDRFNSLSRLRAIHALYACCCNVTWAQKIADGRPYPGHAALFTAAEAELHALSAVDLERVFDSCVHEQVSEHTVEGVNPLVRARLLELLGPEEGYPEY
;
A
#
# COMPACT_ATOMS: atom_id res chain seq x y z
N MET A 1 2.07 15.40 -3.48
CA MET A 1 3.54 15.24 -3.58
C MET A 1 3.91 13.97 -2.82
N SER A 2 3.86 12.80 -3.47
CA SER A 2 4.26 11.53 -2.86
C SER A 2 5.78 11.46 -2.83
N MET A 3 6.38 11.65 -1.65
CA MET A 3 7.82 11.82 -1.45
C MET A 3 8.59 10.49 -1.25
N HIS A 4 7.99 9.36 -1.57
CA HIS A 4 8.60 8.04 -1.41
C HIS A 4 8.33 7.22 -2.66
N HIS A 5 9.06 7.46 -3.75
CA HIS A 5 9.05 6.58 -4.91
C HIS A 5 10.35 5.75 -4.87
N GLY A 6 10.25 4.44 -5.04
CA GLY A 6 11.41 3.56 -5.13
C GLY A 6 12.26 3.42 -3.86
N ILE A 7 11.66 3.39 -2.66
CA ILE A 7 12.44 3.25 -1.42
C ILE A 7 13.09 1.87 -1.27
N GLY A 8 12.56 0.84 -1.93
CA GLY A 8 12.94 -0.57 -1.79
C GLY A 8 12.31 -1.24 -0.58
N LEU A 9 12.09 -2.55 -0.68
CA LEU A 9 11.50 -3.35 0.41
C LEU A 9 12.37 -3.37 1.67
N ASP A 10 13.69 -3.45 1.52
CA ASP A 10 14.64 -3.50 2.63
C ASP A 10 14.59 -2.22 3.47
N ARG A 11 14.58 -1.07 2.78
CA ARG A 11 14.40 0.23 3.42
C ARG A 11 13.02 0.35 4.06
N PHE A 12 11.97 -0.11 3.37
CA PHE A 12 10.61 -0.12 3.90
C PHE A 12 10.53 -0.94 5.20
N ASN A 13 11.13 -2.13 5.25
CA ASN A 13 11.22 -2.96 6.45
C ASN A 13 11.96 -2.24 7.60
N SER A 14 12.96 -1.43 7.26
CA SER A 14 13.77 -0.67 8.22
C SER A 14 13.16 0.67 8.66
N LEU A 15 12.06 1.13 8.04
CA LEU A 15 11.43 2.40 8.42
C LEU A 15 10.86 2.34 9.84
N SER A 16 10.87 3.47 10.54
CA SER A 16 10.10 3.60 11.77
C SER A 16 8.61 3.38 11.48
N ARG A 17 7.89 2.82 12.47
CA ARG A 17 6.45 2.53 12.34
C ARG A 17 5.66 3.70 11.77
N LEU A 18 5.86 4.90 12.31
CA LEU A 18 5.17 6.11 11.86
C LEU A 18 5.46 6.44 10.38
N ARG A 19 6.70 6.30 9.92
CA ARG A 19 7.08 6.55 8.52
C ARG A 19 6.47 5.51 7.58
N ALA A 20 6.44 4.24 7.99
CA ALA A 20 5.78 3.19 7.20
C ALA A 20 4.28 3.40 7.11
N ILE A 21 3.60 3.76 8.21
CA ILE A 21 2.18 4.11 8.20
C ILE A 21 1.93 5.28 7.25
N HIS A 22 2.74 6.34 7.29
CA HIS A 22 2.59 7.49 6.39
C HIS A 22 2.77 7.09 4.92
N ALA A 23 3.78 6.27 4.61
CA ALA A 23 4.02 5.77 3.27
C ALA A 23 2.85 4.93 2.75
N LEU A 24 2.34 4.01 3.57
CA LEU A 24 1.20 3.15 3.24
C LEU A 24 -0.12 3.92 3.14
N TYR A 25 -0.31 4.93 3.99
CA TYR A 25 -1.48 5.80 3.93
C TYR A 25 -1.56 6.54 2.60
N ALA A 26 -0.43 6.89 1.98
CA ALA A 26 -0.42 7.46 0.65
C ALA A 26 -0.84 6.47 -0.46
N CYS A 27 -0.84 5.16 -0.19
CA CYS A 27 -1.22 4.12 -1.16
C CYS A 27 -2.70 3.75 -1.12
N CYS A 28 -3.33 3.78 0.06
CA CYS A 28 -4.70 3.28 0.27
C CYS A 28 -5.60 4.27 1.03
N CYS A 29 -5.06 5.40 1.51
CA CYS A 29 -5.79 6.44 2.25
C CYS A 29 -6.58 5.93 3.47
N ASN A 30 -6.23 4.73 3.97
CA ASN A 30 -6.83 4.10 5.14
C ASN A 30 -5.78 3.87 6.22
N VAL A 31 -5.99 4.48 7.39
CA VAL A 31 -5.05 4.42 8.51
C VAL A 31 -5.02 3.04 9.15
N THR A 32 -6.18 2.39 9.31
CA THR A 32 -6.30 1.05 9.92
C THR A 32 -5.52 0.02 9.11
N TRP A 33 -5.72 0.02 7.79
CA TRP A 33 -4.97 -0.83 6.87
C TRP A 33 -3.47 -0.51 6.92
N ALA A 34 -3.09 0.77 6.86
CA ALA A 34 -1.69 1.18 6.89
C ALA A 34 -0.98 0.76 8.20
N GLN A 35 -1.68 0.81 9.34
CA GLN A 35 -1.15 0.32 10.63
C GLN A 35 -0.93 -1.18 10.61
N LYS A 36 -1.89 -1.96 10.13
CA LYS A 36 -1.80 -3.43 10.05
C LYS A 36 -0.63 -3.88 9.20
N ILE A 37 -0.45 -3.28 8.03
CA ILE A 37 0.66 -3.60 7.13
C ILE A 37 1.99 -3.09 7.71
N ALA A 38 2.03 -1.92 8.35
CA ALA A 38 3.25 -1.45 9.00
C ALA A 38 3.69 -2.34 10.17
N ASP A 39 2.74 -2.93 10.89
CA ASP A 39 2.96 -3.81 12.05
C ASP A 39 3.29 -5.26 11.63
N GLY A 40 2.97 -5.66 10.39
CA GLY A 40 3.32 -6.98 9.83
C GLY A 40 4.75 -7.11 9.31
N ARG A 41 5.53 -6.01 9.31
CA ARG A 41 6.95 -6.02 8.92
C ARG A 41 7.81 -6.80 9.93
N PRO A 42 8.92 -7.41 9.51
CA PRO A 42 9.50 -7.36 8.17
C PRO A 42 8.87 -8.36 7.19
N TYR A 43 8.72 -7.94 5.94
CA TYR A 43 8.27 -8.82 4.85
C TYR A 43 9.45 -9.41 4.08
N PRO A 44 9.44 -10.72 3.76
CA PRO A 44 10.55 -11.38 3.06
C PRO A 44 10.64 -11.05 1.57
N GLY A 45 9.61 -10.45 0.98
CA GLY A 45 9.55 -10.12 -0.46
C GLY A 45 8.29 -9.33 -0.80
N HIS A 46 8.23 -8.79 -2.01
CA HIS A 46 7.06 -8.04 -2.48
C HIS A 46 5.80 -8.89 -2.49
N ALA A 47 5.90 -10.17 -2.87
CA ALA A 47 4.78 -11.10 -2.85
C ALA A 47 4.15 -11.21 -1.45
N ALA A 48 4.95 -11.34 -0.39
CA ALA A 48 4.45 -11.44 0.97
C ALA A 48 3.75 -10.14 1.43
N LEU A 49 4.30 -8.99 1.06
CA LEU A 49 3.67 -7.70 1.31
C LEU A 49 2.33 -7.56 0.57
N PHE A 50 2.28 -7.94 -0.72
CA PHE A 50 1.05 -7.87 -1.52
C PHE A 50 -0.02 -8.82 -1.01
N THR A 51 0.33 -10.04 -0.63
CA THR A 51 -0.61 -10.98 -0.01
C THR A 51 -1.16 -10.44 1.31
N ALA A 52 -0.32 -9.85 2.15
CA ALA A 52 -0.79 -9.21 3.40
C ALA A 52 -1.69 -8.00 3.13
N ALA A 53 -1.31 -7.15 2.17
CA ALA A 53 -2.09 -6.00 1.74
C ALA A 53 -3.49 -6.38 1.26
N GLU A 54 -3.58 -7.38 0.40
CA GLU A 54 -4.85 -7.90 -0.13
C GLU A 54 -5.69 -8.54 0.97
N ALA A 55 -5.09 -9.39 1.82
CA ALA A 55 -5.80 -10.01 2.94
C ALA A 55 -6.40 -8.96 3.89
N GLU A 56 -5.65 -7.90 4.22
CA GLU A 56 -6.16 -6.82 5.07
C GLU A 56 -7.24 -5.98 4.36
N LEU A 57 -7.16 -5.77 3.04
CA LEU A 57 -8.24 -5.14 2.28
C LEU A 57 -9.54 -5.96 2.36
N HIS A 58 -9.46 -7.28 2.24
CA HIS A 58 -10.59 -8.18 2.43
C HIS A 58 -11.13 -8.20 3.87
N ALA A 59 -10.29 -7.87 4.85
CA ALA A 59 -10.68 -7.79 6.26
C ALA A 59 -11.28 -6.41 6.64
N LEU A 60 -11.17 -5.40 5.78
CA LEU A 60 -11.75 -4.07 6.05
C LEU A 60 -13.27 -4.12 6.12
N SER A 61 -13.82 -3.28 7.00
CA SER A 61 -15.26 -3.04 7.04
C SER A 61 -15.72 -2.26 5.81
N ALA A 62 -16.99 -2.38 5.43
CA ALA A 62 -17.56 -1.60 4.32
C ALA A 62 -17.40 -0.08 4.52
N VAL A 63 -17.45 0.41 5.76
CA VAL A 63 -17.23 1.83 6.10
C VAL A 63 -15.79 2.25 5.84
N ASP A 64 -14.83 1.40 6.16
CA ASP A 64 -13.41 1.66 5.92
C ASP A 64 -13.06 1.60 4.43
N LEU A 65 -13.74 0.72 3.68
CA LEU A 65 -13.62 0.60 2.23
C LEU A 65 -14.16 1.86 1.52
N GLU A 66 -15.30 2.41 1.97
CA GLU A 66 -15.86 3.65 1.43
C GLU A 66 -14.90 4.84 1.57
N ARG A 67 -14.15 4.93 2.69
CA ARG A 67 -13.12 5.98 2.86
C ARG A 67 -11.96 5.87 1.89
N VAL A 68 -11.63 4.65 1.45
CA VAL A 68 -10.63 4.45 0.39
C VAL A 68 -11.15 5.08 -0.90
N PHE A 69 -12.41 4.83 -1.26
CA PHE A 69 -13.02 5.37 -2.48
C PHE A 69 -13.19 6.89 -2.47
N ASP A 70 -13.53 7.50 -1.33
CA ASP A 70 -13.59 8.96 -1.18
C ASP A 70 -12.25 9.63 -1.52
N SER A 71 -11.14 8.93 -1.25
CA SER A 71 -9.80 9.40 -1.60
C SER A 71 -9.43 9.11 -3.06
N CYS A 72 -10.10 8.15 -3.71
CA CYS A 72 -9.93 7.76 -5.11
C CYS A 72 -10.93 8.47 -6.06
N VAL A 73 -11.57 9.57 -5.65
CA VAL A 73 -12.56 10.33 -6.46
C VAL A 73 -12.07 10.69 -7.88
N HIS A 74 -10.75 10.75 -8.09
CA HIS A 74 -10.16 11.01 -9.41
C HIS A 74 -9.93 9.75 -10.29
N GLU A 75 -10.04 8.54 -9.75
CA GLU A 75 -9.59 7.29 -10.40
C GLU A 75 -10.72 6.43 -11.00
N GLN A 76 -11.96 6.93 -11.08
CA GLN A 76 -13.10 6.30 -11.78
C GLN A 76 -13.30 4.81 -11.45
N VAL A 77 -13.21 4.43 -10.18
CA VAL A 77 -13.49 3.04 -9.78
C VAL A 77 -14.98 2.76 -9.99
N SER A 78 -15.31 1.83 -10.90
CA SER A 78 -16.70 1.54 -11.30
C SER A 78 -17.50 0.75 -10.26
N GLU A 79 -16.83 0.07 -9.33
CA GLU A 79 -17.45 -0.74 -8.29
C GLU A 79 -16.73 -0.53 -6.94
N HIS A 80 -17.47 -0.19 -5.89
CA HIS A 80 -16.94 -0.01 -4.53
C HIS A 80 -16.63 -1.35 -3.86
N THR A 81 -15.79 -2.17 -4.50
CA THR A 81 -15.44 -3.51 -4.07
C THR A 81 -13.94 -3.65 -3.83
N VAL A 82 -13.55 -4.62 -3.01
CA VAL A 82 -12.13 -4.94 -2.78
C VAL A 82 -11.44 -5.27 -4.10
N GLU A 83 -12.10 -5.99 -5.01
CA GLU A 83 -11.55 -6.34 -6.31
C GLU A 83 -11.30 -5.11 -7.21
N GLY A 84 -12.11 -4.07 -7.08
CA GLY A 84 -11.90 -2.80 -7.79
C GLY A 84 -10.70 -2.00 -7.28
N VAL A 85 -10.42 -2.05 -5.97
CA VAL A 85 -9.37 -1.23 -5.34
C VAL A 85 -8.03 -1.95 -5.17
N ASN A 86 -8.03 -3.28 -5.10
CA ASN A 86 -6.81 -4.10 -4.99
C ASN A 86 -5.76 -3.80 -6.08
N PRO A 87 -6.10 -3.74 -7.40
CA PRO A 87 -5.11 -3.43 -8.42
C PRO A 87 -4.49 -2.03 -8.26
N LEU A 88 -5.28 -1.06 -7.80
CA LEU A 88 -4.81 0.29 -7.54
C LEU A 88 -3.82 0.32 -6.37
N VAL A 89 -4.20 -0.26 -5.22
CA VAL A 89 -3.33 -0.33 -4.04
C VAL A 89 -2.03 -1.05 -4.38
N ARG A 90 -2.10 -2.15 -5.14
CA ARG A 90 -0.93 -2.88 -5.61
C ARG A 90 -0.03 -2.02 -6.51
N ALA A 91 -0.58 -1.26 -7.44
CA ALA A 91 0.19 -0.35 -8.27
C ALA A 91 0.89 0.73 -7.42
N ARG A 92 0.20 1.33 -6.46
CA ARG A 92 0.78 2.32 -5.54
C ARG A 92 1.89 1.74 -4.66
N LEU A 93 1.74 0.50 -4.19
CA LEU A 93 2.80 -0.19 -3.45
C LEU A 93 4.02 -0.47 -4.33
N LEU A 94 3.82 -0.84 -5.59
CA LEU A 94 4.91 -0.99 -6.55
C LEU A 94 5.64 0.33 -6.82
N GLU A 95 4.92 1.45 -6.97
CA GLU A 95 5.55 2.78 -7.10
C GLU A 95 6.32 3.17 -5.83
N LEU A 96 5.76 2.89 -4.65
CA LEU A 96 6.39 3.15 -3.36
C LEU A 96 7.72 2.40 -3.22
N LEU A 97 7.70 1.09 -3.50
CA LEU A 97 8.86 0.21 -3.30
C LEU A 97 9.85 0.30 -4.45
N GLY A 98 9.38 0.54 -5.67
CA GLY A 98 10.19 0.43 -6.88
C GLY A 98 10.40 -1.02 -7.32
N PRO A 99 11.23 -1.24 -8.36
CA PRO A 99 11.57 -2.58 -8.83
C PRO A 99 12.33 -3.38 -7.77
N GLU A 100 12.07 -4.69 -7.70
CA GLU A 100 12.70 -5.60 -6.73
C GLU A 100 14.23 -5.71 -6.89
N GLU A 101 14.71 -5.59 -8.13
CA GLU A 101 16.14 -5.56 -8.46
C GLU A 101 16.79 -4.17 -8.24
N GLY A 102 16.02 -3.15 -7.84
CA GLY A 102 16.48 -1.76 -7.81
C GLY A 102 16.48 -1.12 -9.20
N TYR A 103 16.58 0.22 -9.26
CA TYR A 103 16.76 0.91 -10.54
C TYR A 103 18.19 0.64 -11.04
N PRO A 104 18.39 0.31 -12.33
CA PRO A 104 19.72 0.11 -12.87
C PRO A 104 20.56 1.37 -12.63
N GLU A 105 21.74 1.19 -12.01
CA GLU A 105 22.75 2.25 -11.89
C GLU A 105 23.25 2.56 -13.31
N TYR A 106 22.90 3.73 -13.83
CA TYR A 106 23.38 4.22 -15.14
C TYR A 106 24.55 5.18 -14.95
#